data_AF-A0A3B8Z485-F1
#
_entry.id   AF-A0A3B8Z485-F1
#
_cell.length_a   1.000
_cell.length_b   1.000
_cell.length_c   1.000
_cell.angle_alpha   90.00
_cell.angle_beta   90.00
_cell.angle_gamma   90.00
#
_symmetry.space_group_name_H-M   'P 1'
#
loop_
_entity.id
_entity.type
_entity.pdbx_description
1 polymer ?
#
loop_
_entity_poly.entity_id
_entity_poly.type
_entity_poly.pdbx_seq_one_letter_code
_entity_poly.pdbx_strand_id
1 'polypeptide(L)'
;MNLEEGWGLLGRTDQSMVLSVVMRNADLLLSDPAALRGWGPCFPFPQSFTLGEHAFGEGVLAMLPWAVTGDPILSYNFVLLITFFLPGFTMFVWARYFTGSAAAGFIAGMLFQLIPSRIFDGGHPFLHADYWFPLAMLALHRLFVTGRAGYAFLLAALLVLQCFASIYLLIGIFVILTVYGSFLLWRHPQYRARGLAASLSVVVVVTGFAVWLLNPYLTTREQWDLLAGRNAIFAPLQSFLPGDFGFPGWVFAGLVLIGLLDRGRGPILRAGEDPRLIMVVAIVILVLATFSGLPTMGGGTPFPPLLVWLSDIVPGLDAVRAPSIAGLMIWGPLALVAGYGARALLAKRGRLVEIAGFSVLVLGIAAFRFVPALASASFGPDVSEVEAWRARPA
;
A
#
# COMPACT_ATOMS: atom_id res chain seq x y z
N MET A 1 -25.21 27.96 -4.60
CA MET A 1 -24.55 26.65 -4.62
C MET A 1 -25.05 25.90 -3.40
N ASN A 2 -25.79 24.82 -3.58
CA ASN A 2 -26.13 23.96 -2.45
C ASN A 2 -24.83 23.35 -1.88
N LEU A 3 -24.80 22.98 -0.60
CA LEU A 3 -23.60 22.42 0.05
C LEU A 3 -23.08 21.20 -0.73
N GLU A 4 -23.97 20.33 -1.21
CA GLU A 4 -23.62 19.17 -2.04
C GLU A 4 -22.92 19.57 -3.36
N GLU A 5 -23.43 20.59 -4.05
CA GLU A 5 -22.79 21.10 -5.28
C GLU A 5 -21.40 21.69 -4.98
N GLY A 6 -21.26 22.35 -3.84
CA GLY A 6 -19.98 22.91 -3.36
C GLY A 6 -18.95 21.83 -3.07
N TRP A 7 -19.34 20.77 -2.34
CA TRP A 7 -18.47 19.62 -2.07
C TRP A 7 -18.11 18.87 -3.36
N GLY A 8 -19.06 18.68 -4.27
CA GLY A 8 -18.80 18.08 -5.58
C GLY A 8 -17.83 18.90 -6.43
N LEU A 9 -17.91 20.24 -6.39
CA LEU A 9 -16.94 21.12 -7.07
C LEU A 9 -15.54 21.01 -6.45
N LEU A 10 -15.44 20.99 -5.12
CA LEU A 10 -14.17 20.83 -4.41
C LEU A 10 -13.49 19.51 -4.79
N GLY A 11 -14.21 18.38 -4.72
CA GLY A 11 -13.65 17.07 -5.09
C GLY A 11 -13.20 17.00 -6.55
N ARG A 12 -13.94 17.60 -7.48
CA ARG A 12 -13.54 17.67 -8.90
C ARG A 12 -12.28 18.51 -9.12
N THR A 13 -12.16 19.61 -8.39
CA THR A 13 -10.99 20.50 -8.49
C THR A 13 -9.74 19.79 -7.97
N ASP A 14 -9.89 19.04 -6.89
CA ASP A 14 -8.83 18.22 -6.30
C ASP A 14 -8.35 17.12 -7.27
N GLN A 15 -9.28 16.36 -7.86
CA GLN A 15 -8.96 15.36 -8.87
C GLN A 15 -8.29 15.96 -10.12
N SER A 16 -8.73 17.14 -10.55
CA SER A 16 -8.11 17.85 -11.67
C SER A 16 -6.69 18.31 -11.34
N MET A 17 -6.46 18.74 -10.10
CA MET A 17 -5.12 19.04 -9.59
C MET A 17 -4.24 17.80 -9.60
N VAL A 18 -4.70 16.66 -9.08
CA VAL A 18 -3.95 15.40 -9.11
C VAL A 18 -3.61 14.97 -10.54
N LEU A 19 -4.59 14.99 -11.45
CA LEU A 19 -4.36 14.71 -12.87
C LEU A 19 -3.28 15.61 -13.44
N SER A 20 -3.35 16.92 -13.18
CA SER A 20 -2.36 17.88 -13.68
C SER A 20 -0.95 17.59 -13.17
N VAL A 21 -0.79 17.17 -11.90
CA VAL A 21 0.51 16.81 -11.31
C VAL A 21 1.07 15.56 -11.97
N VAL A 22 0.26 14.50 -12.09
CA VAL A 22 0.69 13.24 -12.70
C VAL A 22 1.10 13.47 -14.14
N MET A 23 0.31 14.22 -14.91
CA MET A 23 0.59 14.47 -16.31
C MET A 23 1.78 15.40 -16.53
N ARG A 24 1.95 16.42 -15.68
CA ARG A 24 3.17 17.22 -15.63
C ARG A 24 4.39 16.33 -15.41
N ASN A 25 4.35 15.42 -14.43
CA ASN A 25 5.49 14.57 -14.12
C ASN A 25 5.81 13.63 -15.29
N ALA A 26 4.80 13.05 -15.93
CA ALA A 26 4.96 12.23 -17.12
C ALA A 26 5.62 13.00 -18.28
N ASP A 27 5.20 14.25 -18.49
CA ASP A 27 5.79 15.13 -19.52
C ASP A 27 7.25 15.49 -19.21
N LEU A 28 7.54 15.87 -17.97
CA LEU A 28 8.90 16.21 -17.53
C LEU A 28 9.84 14.99 -17.55
N LEU A 29 9.36 13.80 -17.24
CA LEU A 29 10.16 12.57 -17.36
C LEU A 29 10.64 12.31 -18.79
N LEU A 30 9.91 12.80 -19.80
CA LEU A 30 10.29 12.68 -21.21
C LEU A 30 11.10 13.87 -21.72
N SER A 31 10.79 15.08 -21.26
CA SER A 31 11.32 16.33 -21.81
C SER A 31 12.49 16.91 -21.01
N ASP A 32 12.37 16.99 -19.68
CA ASP A 32 13.39 17.52 -18.76
C ASP A 32 13.25 16.90 -17.35
N PRO A 33 13.85 15.71 -17.11
CA PRO A 33 13.74 15.04 -15.82
C PRO A 33 14.33 15.83 -14.65
N ALA A 34 15.26 16.77 -14.92
CA ALA A 34 15.84 17.60 -13.89
C ALA A 34 14.83 18.58 -13.29
N ALA A 35 13.80 18.98 -14.06
CA ALA A 35 12.74 19.89 -13.63
C ALA A 35 11.63 19.25 -12.78
N LEU A 36 11.65 17.92 -12.55
CA LEU A 36 10.66 17.23 -11.71
C LEU A 36 10.57 17.83 -10.31
N ARG A 37 11.73 18.15 -9.72
CA ARG A 37 11.87 18.78 -8.39
C ARG A 37 11.79 20.33 -8.46
N GLY A 38 11.11 20.85 -9.48
CA GLY A 38 11.00 22.29 -9.79
C GLY A 38 9.73 22.94 -9.26
N TRP A 39 8.60 22.74 -9.93
CA TRP A 39 7.31 23.37 -9.58
C TRP A 39 6.21 22.33 -9.33
N GLY A 40 5.06 22.72 -8.83
CA GLY A 40 3.95 21.82 -8.50
C GLY A 40 2.59 22.55 -8.42
N PRO A 41 1.61 21.99 -7.68
CA PRO A 41 0.25 22.55 -7.56
C PRO A 41 0.17 24.03 -7.16
N CYS A 42 1.17 24.52 -6.43
CA CYS A 42 1.22 25.90 -5.93
C CYS A 42 2.17 26.80 -6.74
N PHE A 43 2.36 26.55 -8.03
CA PHE A 43 3.10 27.45 -8.92
C PHE A 43 2.52 28.88 -8.85
N PRO A 44 3.34 29.96 -8.80
CA PRO A 44 4.79 30.01 -9.04
C PRO A 44 5.67 29.87 -7.79
N PHE A 45 5.16 29.34 -6.67
CA PHE A 45 5.97 29.19 -5.45
C PHE A 45 7.23 28.33 -5.75
N PRO A 46 8.44 28.77 -5.36
CA PRO A 46 9.68 28.05 -5.65
C PRO A 46 9.67 26.65 -5.05
N GLN A 47 10.11 25.63 -5.79
CA GLN A 47 10.08 24.23 -5.32
C GLN A 47 8.68 23.74 -4.92
N SER A 48 7.60 24.31 -5.48
CA SER A 48 6.20 24.00 -5.08
C SER A 48 5.78 22.54 -5.16
N PHE A 49 6.56 21.64 -5.77
CA PHE A 49 6.34 20.19 -5.65
C PHE A 49 6.43 19.70 -4.19
N THR A 50 7.16 20.39 -3.32
CA THR A 50 7.32 20.05 -1.91
C THR A 50 6.09 20.39 -1.05
N LEU A 51 5.13 21.12 -1.60
CA LEU A 51 3.92 21.54 -0.89
C LEU A 51 2.79 20.49 -0.96
N GLY A 52 3.00 19.38 -1.67
CA GLY A 52 2.08 18.26 -1.78
C GLY A 52 2.80 16.93 -1.99
N GLU A 53 2.04 15.87 -2.29
CA GLU A 53 2.63 14.61 -2.74
C GLU A 53 3.24 14.82 -4.13
N HIS A 54 4.47 14.35 -4.33
CA HIS A 54 5.20 14.54 -5.58
C HIS A 54 4.62 13.71 -6.73
N ALA A 55 3.96 12.57 -6.46
CA ALA A 55 3.35 11.67 -7.46
C ALA A 55 4.28 11.30 -8.63
N PHE A 56 5.59 11.13 -8.36
CA PHE A 56 6.56 10.77 -9.39
C PHE A 56 6.35 9.34 -9.88
N GLY A 57 5.94 8.43 -9.01
CA GLY A 57 5.63 7.04 -9.36
C GLY A 57 4.49 6.95 -10.38
N GLU A 58 3.43 7.72 -10.17
CA GLU A 58 2.29 7.84 -11.07
C GLU A 58 2.70 8.49 -12.39
N GLY A 59 3.58 9.49 -12.35
CA GLY A 59 4.19 10.08 -13.55
C GLY A 59 4.95 9.04 -14.37
N VAL A 60 5.72 8.15 -13.74
CA VAL A 60 6.41 7.03 -14.43
C VAL A 60 5.40 6.09 -15.09
N LEU A 61 4.26 5.81 -14.44
CA LEU A 61 3.20 4.97 -14.99
C LEU A 61 2.48 5.65 -16.17
N ALA A 62 2.27 6.97 -16.11
CA ALA A 62 1.67 7.77 -17.19
C ALA A 62 2.62 8.06 -18.36
N MET A 63 3.94 7.99 -18.15
CA MET A 63 4.95 8.39 -19.13
C MET A 63 4.80 7.68 -20.48
N LEU A 64 4.59 6.36 -20.48
CA LEU A 64 4.47 5.58 -21.72
C LEU A 64 3.16 5.88 -22.49
N PRO A 65 1.95 5.82 -21.90
CA PRO A 65 0.74 6.19 -22.62
C PRO A 65 0.79 7.66 -23.07
N TRP A 66 1.42 8.55 -22.29
CA TRP A 66 1.64 9.95 -22.67
C TRP A 66 2.49 10.07 -23.94
N ALA A 67 3.67 9.43 -23.96
CA ALA A 67 4.59 9.44 -25.10
C ALA A 67 3.95 8.91 -26.39
N VAL A 68 3.04 7.94 -26.28
CA VAL A 68 2.40 7.30 -27.44
C VAL A 68 1.19 8.09 -27.96
N THR A 69 0.41 8.70 -27.06
CA THR A 69 -0.90 9.25 -27.43
C THR A 69 -0.97 10.77 -27.41
N GLY A 70 -0.16 11.42 -26.57
CA GLY A 70 -0.31 12.85 -26.26
C GLY A 70 -1.67 13.20 -25.62
N ASP A 71 -2.44 12.22 -25.14
CA ASP A 71 -3.73 12.43 -24.50
C ASP A 71 -3.59 12.32 -22.98
N PRO A 72 -3.76 13.42 -22.23
CA PRO A 72 -3.59 13.42 -20.77
C PRO A 72 -4.71 12.66 -20.06
N ILE A 73 -5.93 12.63 -20.61
CA ILE A 73 -7.07 11.93 -20.02
C ILE A 73 -6.88 10.42 -20.17
N LEU A 74 -6.50 9.97 -21.37
CA LEU A 74 -6.22 8.55 -21.61
C LEU A 74 -5.06 8.07 -20.73
N SER A 75 -3.98 8.85 -20.66
CA SER A 75 -2.80 8.52 -19.87
C SER A 75 -3.10 8.44 -18.38
N TYR A 76 -3.88 9.38 -17.85
CA TYR A 76 -4.29 9.35 -16.44
C TYR A 76 -5.27 8.20 -16.15
N ASN A 77 -6.23 7.92 -17.03
CA ASN A 77 -7.10 6.75 -16.89
C ASN A 77 -6.32 5.43 -16.89
N PHE A 78 -5.25 5.34 -17.70
CA PHE A 78 -4.34 4.19 -17.63
C PHE A 78 -3.67 4.08 -16.25
N VAL A 79 -3.22 5.19 -15.66
CA VAL A 79 -2.67 5.20 -14.28
C VAL A 79 -3.72 4.72 -13.27
N LEU A 80 -4.95 5.20 -13.38
CA LEU A 80 -6.03 4.73 -12.50
C LEU A 80 -6.21 3.22 -12.63
N LEU A 81 -6.27 2.66 -13.84
CA LEU A 81 -6.42 1.22 -14.03
C LEU A 81 -5.21 0.40 -13.54
N ILE A 82 -4.00 0.85 -13.86
CA ILE A 82 -2.78 0.09 -13.56
C ILE A 82 -2.47 0.07 -12.05
N THR A 83 -2.89 1.10 -11.31
CA THR A 83 -2.75 1.18 -9.85
C THR A 83 -3.71 0.24 -9.09
N PHE A 84 -4.73 -0.33 -9.76
CA PHE A 84 -5.46 -1.51 -9.27
C PHE A 84 -4.82 -2.82 -9.73
N PHE A 85 -4.37 -2.90 -11.00
CA PHE A 85 -3.87 -4.16 -11.54
C PHE A 85 -2.53 -4.60 -10.94
N LEU A 86 -1.55 -3.69 -10.86
CA LEU A 86 -0.21 -3.99 -10.34
C LEU A 86 -0.20 -4.59 -8.92
N PRO A 87 -0.87 -4.01 -7.89
CA PRO A 87 -0.87 -4.59 -6.56
C PRO A 87 -1.48 -6.00 -6.57
N GLY A 88 -2.58 -6.23 -7.29
CA GLY A 88 -3.19 -7.55 -7.42
C GLY A 88 -2.25 -8.56 -8.06
N PHE A 89 -1.55 -8.17 -9.12
CA PHE A 89 -0.57 -9.01 -9.80
C PHE A 89 0.64 -9.33 -8.91
N THR A 90 1.24 -8.34 -8.25
CA THR A 90 2.40 -8.56 -7.38
C THR A 90 2.04 -9.41 -6.17
N MET A 91 0.85 -9.20 -5.60
CA MET A 91 0.32 -10.05 -4.53
C MET A 91 0.04 -11.48 -5.01
N PHE A 92 -0.48 -11.67 -6.22
CA PHE A 92 -0.61 -13.00 -6.83
C PHE A 92 0.73 -13.73 -6.85
N VAL A 93 1.80 -13.05 -7.30
CA VAL A 93 3.14 -13.65 -7.36
C VAL A 93 3.64 -14.04 -5.96
N TRP A 94 3.51 -13.13 -4.98
CA TRP A 94 3.98 -13.36 -3.61
C TRP A 94 3.19 -14.48 -2.90
N ALA A 95 1.86 -14.43 -2.96
CA ALA A 95 0.99 -15.42 -2.36
C ALA A 95 1.11 -16.78 -3.06
N ARG A 96 1.20 -16.83 -4.40
CA ARG A 96 1.41 -18.09 -5.13
C ARG A 96 2.75 -18.74 -4.77
N TYR A 97 3.80 -17.96 -4.52
CA TYR A 97 5.09 -18.51 -4.10
C TYR A 97 4.95 -19.29 -2.77
N PHE A 98 4.35 -18.67 -1.76
CA PHE A 98 4.19 -19.25 -0.43
C PHE A 98 3.12 -20.34 -0.35
N THR A 99 1.97 -20.09 -0.97
CA THR A 99 0.87 -21.05 -0.99
C THR A 99 1.07 -22.14 -2.03
N GLY A 100 1.95 -22.00 -3.03
CA GLY A 100 2.10 -22.97 -4.11
C GLY A 100 0.83 -23.24 -4.95
N SER A 101 -0.23 -22.44 -4.80
CA SER A 101 -1.50 -22.60 -5.52
C SER A 101 -1.78 -21.33 -6.32
N ALA A 102 -2.03 -21.48 -7.62
CA ALA A 102 -2.39 -20.35 -8.48
C ALA A 102 -3.76 -19.76 -8.10
N ALA A 103 -4.74 -20.61 -7.76
CA ALA A 103 -6.05 -20.17 -7.30
C ALA A 103 -5.94 -19.34 -6.01
N ALA A 104 -5.18 -19.82 -5.03
CA ALA A 104 -4.94 -19.10 -3.78
C ALA A 104 -4.22 -17.76 -4.01
N GLY A 105 -3.21 -17.75 -4.88
CA GLY A 105 -2.54 -16.51 -5.28
C GLY A 105 -3.50 -15.54 -5.94
N PHE A 106 -4.39 -16.01 -6.81
CA PHE A 106 -5.34 -15.16 -7.53
C PHE A 106 -6.35 -14.53 -6.58
N ILE A 107 -6.88 -15.32 -5.63
CA ILE A 107 -7.76 -14.80 -4.58
C ILE A 107 -7.05 -13.76 -3.71
N ALA A 108 -5.80 -14.00 -3.29
CA ALA A 108 -5.03 -13.01 -2.53
C ALA A 108 -4.80 -11.72 -3.34
N GLY A 109 -4.48 -11.85 -4.63
CA GLY A 109 -4.35 -10.72 -5.55
C GLY A 109 -5.65 -9.92 -5.68
N MET A 110 -6.78 -10.60 -5.88
CA MET A 110 -8.10 -9.95 -5.93
C MET A 110 -8.45 -9.21 -4.64
N LEU A 111 -8.17 -9.81 -3.47
CA LEU A 111 -8.44 -9.16 -2.19
C LEU A 111 -7.57 -7.91 -2.00
N PHE A 112 -6.30 -7.96 -2.42
CA PHE A 112 -5.36 -6.84 -2.25
C PHE A 112 -5.59 -5.71 -3.25
N GLN A 113 -5.96 -6.00 -4.50
CA GLN A 113 -6.31 -4.94 -5.45
C GLN A 113 -7.63 -4.25 -5.07
N LEU A 114 -8.57 -4.95 -4.42
CA LEU A 114 -9.90 -4.43 -4.10
C LEU A 114 -10.04 -3.97 -2.64
N ILE A 115 -8.94 -3.63 -1.96
CA ILE A 115 -9.00 -3.13 -0.58
C ILE A 115 -9.93 -1.91 -0.44
N PRO A 116 -10.63 -1.75 0.70
CA PRO A 116 -11.59 -0.68 0.98
C PRO A 116 -11.13 0.70 0.50
N SER A 117 -9.98 1.15 1.01
CA SER A 117 -9.45 2.49 0.80
C SER A 117 -9.15 2.80 -0.67
N ARG A 118 -8.60 1.84 -1.44
CA ARG A 118 -8.21 2.07 -2.84
C ARG A 118 -9.39 2.35 -3.76
N ILE A 119 -10.55 1.75 -3.50
CA ILE A 119 -11.74 1.96 -4.33
C ILE A 119 -12.47 3.22 -3.91
N PHE A 120 -12.50 3.50 -2.60
CA PHE A 120 -13.12 4.70 -2.07
C PHE A 120 -12.35 5.95 -2.50
N ASP A 121 -11.02 5.90 -2.46
CA ASP A 121 -10.14 7.01 -2.83
C ASP A 121 -9.40 6.74 -4.14
N GLY A 122 -10.16 6.66 -5.24
CA GLY A 122 -9.60 6.58 -6.59
C GLY A 122 -8.98 7.89 -7.07
N GLY A 123 -9.23 9.01 -6.38
CA GLY A 123 -8.72 10.33 -6.73
C GLY A 123 -7.26 10.55 -6.37
N HIS A 124 -6.75 9.81 -5.38
CA HIS A 124 -5.38 9.94 -4.88
C HIS A 124 -4.61 8.60 -5.01
N PRO A 125 -4.32 8.14 -6.24
CA PRO A 125 -3.70 6.83 -6.47
C PRO A 125 -2.37 6.61 -5.72
N PHE A 126 -1.62 7.70 -5.47
CA PHE A 126 -0.37 7.70 -4.71
C PHE A 126 -0.53 7.31 -3.23
N LEU A 127 -1.70 7.52 -2.61
CA LEU A 127 -1.94 7.07 -1.22
C LEU A 127 -2.09 5.55 -1.11
N HIS A 128 -2.28 4.87 -2.24
CA HIS A 128 -2.47 3.43 -2.36
C HIS A 128 -1.41 2.77 -3.25
N ALA A 129 -0.30 3.46 -3.48
CA ALA A 129 0.79 2.97 -4.32
C ALA A 129 1.68 1.92 -3.62
N ASP A 130 1.07 0.89 -3.05
CA ASP A 130 1.73 -0.26 -2.39
C ASP A 130 2.06 -1.40 -3.37
N TYR A 131 2.00 -1.14 -4.68
CA TYR A 131 2.10 -2.18 -5.70
C TYR A 131 3.46 -2.87 -5.77
N TRP A 132 4.55 -2.23 -5.35
CA TRP A 132 5.89 -2.85 -5.32
C TRP A 132 6.11 -3.73 -4.09
N PHE A 133 5.35 -3.50 -3.01
CA PHE A 133 5.59 -4.13 -1.72
C PHE A 133 5.60 -5.67 -1.77
N PRO A 134 4.64 -6.37 -2.41
CA PRO A 134 4.65 -7.84 -2.41
C PRO A 134 5.89 -8.43 -3.10
N LEU A 135 6.38 -7.78 -4.17
CA LEU A 135 7.62 -8.20 -4.83
C LEU A 135 8.85 -7.87 -3.98
N ALA A 136 8.85 -6.75 -3.26
CA ALA A 136 9.93 -6.40 -2.33
C ALA A 136 10.03 -7.44 -1.21
N MET A 137 8.89 -7.85 -0.64
CA MET A 137 8.83 -8.93 0.35
C MET A 137 9.35 -10.26 -0.19
N LEU A 138 8.99 -10.60 -1.43
CA LEU A 138 9.50 -11.80 -2.08
C LEU A 138 11.01 -11.70 -2.36
N ALA A 139 11.50 -10.55 -2.83
CA ALA A 139 12.93 -10.32 -3.07
C ALA A 139 13.74 -10.47 -1.78
N LEU A 140 13.28 -9.86 -0.67
CA LEU A 140 13.88 -10.01 0.65
C LEU A 140 13.92 -11.49 1.09
N HIS A 141 12.81 -12.20 0.97
CA HIS A 141 12.76 -13.64 1.29
C HIS A 141 13.78 -14.43 0.47
N ARG A 142 13.82 -14.19 -0.85
CA ARG A 142 14.71 -14.90 -1.76
C ARG A 142 16.18 -14.57 -1.53
N LEU A 143 16.51 -13.35 -1.10
CA LEU A 143 17.86 -12.96 -0.69
C LEU A 143 18.36 -13.87 0.45
N PHE A 144 17.56 -14.06 1.51
CA PHE A 144 17.96 -14.86 2.67
C PHE A 144 17.88 -16.36 2.44
N VAL A 145 16.98 -16.84 1.58
CA VAL A 145 16.85 -18.27 1.28
C VAL A 145 17.91 -18.77 0.30
N THR A 146 18.30 -17.93 -0.67
CA THR A 146 19.21 -18.35 -1.75
C THR A 146 20.61 -17.76 -1.64
N GLY A 147 20.81 -16.74 -0.81
CA GLY A 147 22.07 -16.00 -0.70
C GLY A 147 22.43 -15.20 -1.96
N ARG A 148 21.56 -15.08 -2.97
CA ARG A 148 21.88 -14.41 -4.24
C ARG A 148 21.75 -12.89 -4.12
N ALA A 149 22.85 -12.18 -4.35
CA ALA A 149 22.91 -10.71 -4.29
C ALA A 149 22.00 -10.00 -5.32
N GLY A 150 21.65 -10.66 -6.43
CA GLY A 150 20.69 -10.09 -7.40
C GLY A 150 19.32 -9.77 -6.80
N TYR A 151 18.90 -10.48 -5.73
CA TYR A 151 17.68 -10.14 -5.01
C TYR A 151 17.81 -8.90 -4.14
N ALA A 152 19.02 -8.52 -3.72
CA ALA A 152 19.26 -7.25 -3.04
C ALA A 152 19.12 -6.08 -4.03
N PHE A 153 19.64 -6.23 -5.26
CA PHE A 153 19.41 -5.24 -6.32
C PHE A 153 17.92 -5.08 -6.63
N LEU A 154 17.19 -6.19 -6.80
CA LEU A 154 15.74 -6.15 -7.03
C LEU A 154 15.00 -5.49 -5.86
N LEU A 155 15.36 -5.82 -4.62
CA LEU A 155 14.78 -5.20 -3.43
C LEU A 155 15.04 -3.69 -3.40
N ALA A 156 16.28 -3.24 -3.63
CA ALA A 156 16.62 -1.82 -3.70
C ALA A 156 15.83 -1.11 -4.81
N ALA A 157 15.78 -1.68 -6.02
CA ALA A 157 15.05 -1.10 -7.14
C ALA A 157 13.55 -0.92 -6.81
N LEU A 158 12.90 -1.93 -6.23
CA LEU A 158 11.49 -1.87 -5.84
C LEU A 158 11.24 -0.83 -4.74
N LEU A 159 12.14 -0.70 -3.77
CA LEU A 159 12.01 0.29 -2.69
C LEU A 159 12.31 1.72 -3.16
N VAL A 160 13.21 1.91 -4.13
CA VAL A 160 13.41 3.20 -4.79
C VAL A 160 12.16 3.59 -5.58
N LEU A 161 11.55 2.66 -6.34
CA LEU A 161 10.28 2.90 -7.02
C LEU A 161 9.14 3.19 -6.02
N GLN A 162 9.17 2.57 -4.83
CA GLN A 162 8.23 2.88 -3.76
C GLN A 162 8.44 4.30 -3.21
N CYS A 163 9.68 4.77 -3.06
CA CYS A 163 9.97 6.15 -2.66
C CYS A 163 9.40 7.15 -3.68
N PHE A 164 9.48 6.83 -4.98
CA PHE A 164 8.85 7.66 -6.00
C PHE A 164 7.33 7.69 -5.92
N ALA A 165 6.69 6.64 -5.42
CA ALA A 165 5.24 6.53 -5.44
C ALA A 165 4.58 7.09 -4.17
N SER A 166 5.06 6.71 -2.99
CA SER A 166 4.44 7.13 -1.73
C SER A 166 5.39 7.04 -0.54
N ILE A 167 5.60 8.18 0.13
CA ILE A 167 6.42 8.25 1.34
C ILE A 167 5.66 7.69 2.54
N TYR A 168 4.35 7.92 2.63
CA TYR A 168 3.50 7.41 3.72
C TYR A 168 3.55 5.89 3.80
N LEU A 169 3.36 5.20 2.68
CA LEU A 169 3.37 3.73 2.65
C LEU A 169 4.76 3.16 2.94
N LEU A 170 5.83 3.89 2.60
CA LEU A 170 7.20 3.47 2.85
C LEU A 170 7.46 3.25 4.36
N ILE A 171 6.88 4.08 5.24
CA ILE A 171 6.96 3.91 6.70
C ILE A 171 6.43 2.53 7.11
N GLY A 172 5.23 2.17 6.65
CA GLY A 172 4.63 0.86 6.96
C GLY A 172 5.41 -0.30 6.35
N ILE A 173 5.93 -0.13 5.13
CA ILE A 173 6.78 -1.13 4.46
C ILE A 173 8.06 -1.38 5.26
N PHE A 174 8.72 -0.35 5.77
CA PHE A 174 9.92 -0.51 6.59
C PHE A 174 9.68 -1.28 7.88
N VAL A 175 8.54 -1.07 8.55
CA VAL A 175 8.17 -1.85 9.73
C VAL A 175 8.08 -3.34 9.37
N ILE A 176 7.35 -3.68 8.30
CA ILE A 176 7.17 -5.07 7.89
C ILE A 176 8.48 -5.72 7.43
N LEU A 177 9.29 -4.99 6.64
CA LEU A 177 10.61 -5.47 6.21
C LEU A 177 11.55 -5.69 7.38
N THR A 178 11.51 -4.83 8.40
CA THR A 178 12.37 -4.96 9.59
C THR A 178 11.97 -6.19 10.40
N VAL A 179 10.67 -6.39 10.66
CA VAL A 179 10.15 -7.56 11.37
C VAL A 179 10.49 -8.84 10.62
N TYR A 180 10.22 -8.89 9.31
CA TYR A 180 10.45 -10.08 8.52
C TYR A 180 11.93 -10.35 8.23
N GLY A 181 12.71 -9.31 7.96
CA GLY A 181 14.16 -9.39 7.75
C GLY A 181 14.89 -9.88 9.00
N SER A 182 14.50 -9.41 10.19
CA SER A 182 15.03 -9.90 11.48
C SER A 182 14.70 -11.37 11.69
N PHE A 183 13.47 -11.78 11.36
CA PHE A 183 13.07 -13.18 11.39
C PHE A 183 13.91 -14.05 10.44
N LEU A 184 14.17 -13.60 9.21
CA LEU A 184 15.01 -14.31 8.24
C LEU A 184 16.48 -14.39 8.65
N LEU A 185 17.03 -13.33 9.24
CA LEU A 185 18.39 -13.30 9.81
C LEU A 185 18.58 -14.37 10.90
N TRP A 186 17.54 -14.56 11.73
CA TRP A 186 17.52 -15.60 12.75
C TRP A 186 17.42 -17.01 12.13
N ARG A 187 16.49 -17.19 11.18
CA ARG A 187 16.15 -18.50 10.58
C ARG A 187 17.17 -19.06 9.60
N HIS A 188 17.92 -18.23 8.89
CA HIS A 188 18.86 -18.66 7.86
C HIS A 188 20.32 -18.33 8.22
N PRO A 189 20.89 -19.00 9.26
CA PRO A 189 22.27 -18.74 9.70
C PRO A 189 23.30 -18.91 8.59
N GLN A 190 23.08 -19.83 7.66
CA GLN A 190 23.98 -20.14 6.55
C GLN A 190 24.26 -18.95 5.62
N TYR A 191 23.30 -18.01 5.50
CA TYR A 191 23.42 -16.84 4.64
C TYR A 191 23.38 -15.53 5.43
N ARG A 192 23.45 -15.59 6.77
CA ARG A 192 23.22 -14.44 7.65
C ARG A 192 24.15 -13.26 7.36
N ALA A 193 25.46 -13.48 7.31
CA ALA A 193 26.43 -12.41 7.09
C ALA A 193 26.23 -11.73 5.73
N ARG A 194 26.04 -12.53 4.68
CA ARG A 194 25.79 -12.04 3.32
C ARG A 194 24.45 -11.33 3.20
N GLY A 195 23.40 -11.90 3.79
CA GLY A 195 22.06 -11.31 3.83
C GLY A 195 22.06 -10.00 4.60
N LEU A 196 22.74 -9.91 5.74
CA LEU A 196 22.91 -8.67 6.50
C LEU A 196 23.66 -7.62 5.68
N ALA A 197 24.83 -7.95 5.11
CA ALA A 197 25.60 -7.01 4.29
C ALA A 197 24.79 -6.51 3.08
N ALA A 198 24.07 -7.41 2.42
CA ALA A 198 23.19 -7.06 1.31
C ALA A 198 22.02 -6.18 1.76
N SER A 199 21.34 -6.49 2.87
CA SER A 199 20.28 -5.64 3.42
C SER A 199 20.79 -4.27 3.83
N LEU A 200 21.99 -4.18 4.42
CA LEU A 200 22.63 -2.89 4.75
C LEU A 200 22.92 -2.09 3.48
N SER A 201 23.39 -2.73 2.40
CA SER A 201 23.59 -2.04 1.11
C SER A 201 22.28 -1.51 0.52
N VAL A 202 21.18 -2.27 0.66
CA VAL A 202 19.84 -1.83 0.26
C VAL A 202 19.42 -0.61 1.08
N VAL A 203 19.60 -0.66 2.41
CA VAL A 203 19.30 0.48 3.29
C VAL A 203 20.10 1.72 2.88
N VAL A 204 21.39 1.60 2.60
CA VAL A 204 22.22 2.73 2.15
C VAL A 204 21.69 3.33 0.85
N VAL A 205 21.35 2.49 -0.15
CA VAL A 205 20.82 2.97 -1.43
C VAL A 205 19.47 3.65 -1.27
N VAL A 206 18.54 3.01 -0.57
CA VAL A 206 17.18 3.54 -0.38
C VAL A 206 17.20 4.81 0.46
N THR A 207 17.99 4.86 1.52
CA THR A 207 18.15 6.07 2.35
C THR A 207 18.83 7.19 1.58
N GLY A 208 19.90 6.91 0.83
CA GLY A 208 20.55 7.92 -0.02
C GLY A 208 19.59 8.51 -1.05
N PHE A 209 18.75 7.67 -1.65
CA PHE A 209 17.71 8.11 -2.56
C PHE A 209 16.59 8.90 -1.86
N ALA A 210 16.11 8.43 -0.71
CA ALA A 210 15.10 9.14 0.08
C ALA A 210 15.61 10.51 0.52
N VAL A 211 16.87 10.63 0.93
CA VAL A 211 17.50 11.93 1.25
C VAL A 211 17.53 12.82 0.01
N TRP A 212 17.94 12.31 -1.15
CA TRP A 212 17.92 13.08 -2.39
C TRP A 212 16.53 13.59 -2.77
N LEU A 213 15.49 12.78 -2.55
CA LEU A 213 14.10 13.12 -2.84
C LEU A 213 13.49 14.08 -1.81
N LEU A 214 13.75 13.85 -0.51
CA LEU A 214 13.07 14.52 0.60
C LEU A 214 13.81 15.74 1.14
N ASN A 215 15.11 15.90 0.86
CA ASN A 215 15.87 17.06 1.32
C ASN A 215 15.24 18.41 0.90
N PRO A 216 14.70 18.58 -0.33
CA PRO A 216 13.97 19.80 -0.71
C PRO A 216 12.73 20.09 0.16
N TYR A 217 12.04 19.04 0.66
CA TYR A 217 10.92 19.22 1.59
C TYR A 217 11.41 19.80 2.92
N LEU A 218 12.55 19.31 3.43
CA LEU A 218 13.18 19.85 4.64
C LEU A 218 13.62 21.31 4.43
N THR A 219 14.22 21.61 3.27
CA THR A 219 14.61 22.97 2.91
C THR A 219 13.40 23.90 2.82
N THR A 220 12.31 23.46 2.19
CA THR A 220 11.07 24.25 2.10
C THR A 220 10.49 24.52 3.48
N ARG A 221 10.47 23.49 4.33
CA ARG A 221 10.03 23.62 5.72
C ARG A 221 10.85 24.67 6.47
N GLU A 222 12.18 24.57 6.44
CA GLU A 222 13.06 25.49 7.17
C GLU A 222 12.96 26.92 6.65
N GLN A 223 12.86 27.11 5.34
CA GLN A 223 12.81 28.43 4.71
C GLN A 223 11.48 29.16 4.95
N TRP A 224 10.37 28.42 4.96
CA TRP A 224 9.04 29.01 4.93
C TRP A 224 8.24 28.79 6.22
N ASP A 225 8.79 28.06 7.19
CA ASP A 225 8.11 27.66 8.42
C ASP A 225 6.76 26.96 8.15
N LEU A 226 6.72 26.18 7.07
CA LEU A 226 5.57 25.38 6.66
C LEU A 226 5.83 23.91 6.95
N LEU A 227 4.75 23.12 7.06
CA LEU A 227 4.83 21.66 7.17
C LEU A 227 5.46 21.12 8.47
N ALA A 228 5.72 21.97 9.48
CA ALA A 228 6.19 21.56 10.81
C ALA A 228 5.03 21.44 11.82
N GLY A 229 5.19 20.60 12.85
CA GLY A 229 4.28 20.55 14.00
C GLY A 229 2.81 20.26 13.65
N ARG A 230 2.57 19.51 12.57
CA ARG A 230 1.21 19.21 12.12
C ARG A 230 0.57 18.20 13.07
N ASN A 231 -0.68 18.46 13.46
CA ASN A 231 -1.45 17.48 14.23
C ASN A 231 -1.65 16.21 13.40
N ALA A 232 -1.10 15.11 13.89
CA ALA A 232 -1.25 13.80 13.28
C ALA A 232 -2.70 13.30 13.44
N ILE A 233 -3.29 12.91 12.32
CA ILE A 233 -4.64 12.34 12.23
C ILE A 233 -4.49 10.83 12.26
N PHE A 234 -4.75 10.25 13.43
CA PHE A 234 -4.79 8.81 13.62
C PHE A 234 -6.21 8.29 13.43
N ALA A 235 -6.35 7.22 12.65
CA ALA A 235 -7.61 6.51 12.57
C ALA A 235 -7.83 5.66 13.83
N PRO A 236 -9.03 5.67 14.42
CA PRO A 236 -9.37 4.81 15.55
C PRO A 236 -9.46 3.33 15.11
N LEU A 237 -9.10 2.38 15.96
CA LEU A 237 -9.26 0.94 15.67
C LEU A 237 -10.70 0.54 15.36
N GLN A 238 -11.66 1.30 15.88
CA GLN A 238 -13.08 1.15 15.62
C GLN A 238 -13.41 1.27 14.13
N SER A 239 -12.58 1.97 13.33
CA SER A 239 -12.73 2.05 11.87
C SER A 239 -12.63 0.71 11.14
N PHE A 240 -12.16 -0.35 11.81
CA PHE A 240 -12.13 -1.72 11.28
C PHE A 240 -13.34 -2.55 11.67
N LEU A 241 -14.35 -1.99 12.34
CA LEU A 241 -15.59 -2.70 12.65
C LEU A 241 -16.47 -2.84 11.41
N PRO A 242 -17.29 -3.91 11.30
CA PRO A 242 -18.21 -4.08 10.17
C PRO A 242 -19.09 -2.85 9.94
N GLY A 243 -19.16 -2.38 8.69
CA GLY A 243 -19.91 -1.18 8.31
C GLY A 243 -19.11 0.12 8.33
N ASP A 244 -17.81 0.06 8.67
CA ASP A 244 -16.90 1.21 8.65
C ASP A 244 -15.83 1.05 7.54
N PHE A 245 -15.20 2.16 7.14
CA PHE A 245 -14.38 2.26 5.92
C PHE A 245 -13.10 1.39 5.97
N GLY A 246 -12.64 1.03 7.17
CA GLY A 246 -11.47 0.18 7.37
C GLY A 246 -11.78 -1.31 7.37
N PHE A 247 -13.05 -1.75 7.40
CA PHE A 247 -13.37 -3.18 7.50
C PHE A 247 -12.95 -3.97 6.24
N PRO A 248 -12.21 -5.10 6.36
CA PRO A 248 -11.80 -5.93 5.22
C PRO A 248 -12.93 -6.48 4.34
N GLY A 249 -14.15 -6.55 4.87
CA GLY A 249 -15.24 -7.34 4.32
C GLY A 249 -15.25 -8.77 4.87
N TRP A 250 -16.44 -9.36 4.94
CA TRP A 250 -16.64 -10.67 5.56
C TRP A 250 -15.90 -11.82 4.86
N VAL A 251 -15.83 -11.79 3.53
CA VAL A 251 -15.10 -12.80 2.76
C VAL A 251 -13.60 -12.74 3.09
N PHE A 252 -13.02 -11.54 3.11
CA PHE A 252 -11.61 -11.35 3.42
C PHE A 252 -11.32 -11.76 4.87
N ALA A 253 -12.07 -11.24 5.84
CA ALA A 253 -11.90 -11.59 7.26
C ALA A 253 -12.04 -13.10 7.51
N GLY A 254 -13.03 -13.75 6.88
CA GLY A 254 -13.22 -15.20 6.97
C GLY A 254 -12.03 -15.99 6.41
N LEU A 255 -11.48 -15.58 5.26
CA LEU A 255 -10.29 -16.21 4.69
C LEU A 255 -9.05 -16.01 5.55
N VAL A 256 -8.86 -14.83 6.16
CA VAL A 256 -7.76 -14.62 7.13
C VAL A 256 -7.90 -15.59 8.30
N LEU A 257 -9.10 -15.68 8.90
CA LEU A 257 -9.36 -16.59 10.02
C LEU A 257 -9.07 -18.05 9.63
N ILE A 258 -9.56 -18.51 8.48
CA ILE A 258 -9.30 -19.86 7.98
C ILE A 258 -7.80 -20.09 7.76
N GLY A 259 -7.09 -19.10 7.22
CA GLY A 259 -5.64 -19.17 7.02
C GLY A 259 -4.84 -19.32 8.32
N LEU A 260 -5.29 -18.67 9.40
CA LEU A 260 -4.70 -18.79 10.74
C LEU A 260 -5.09 -20.12 11.43
N LEU A 261 -6.34 -20.56 11.31
CA LEU A 261 -6.77 -21.85 11.83
C LEU A 261 -6.06 -23.02 11.14
N ASP A 262 -5.86 -22.93 9.83
CA ASP A 262 -5.06 -23.88 9.06
C ASP A 262 -3.60 -23.91 9.54
N ARG A 263 -3.04 -22.77 9.96
CA ARG A 263 -1.67 -22.70 10.52
C ARG A 263 -1.55 -23.54 11.80
N GLY A 264 -2.60 -23.64 12.60
CA GLY A 264 -2.68 -24.47 13.80
C GLY A 264 -2.65 -25.97 13.52
N ARG A 265 -3.03 -26.40 12.30
CA ARG A 265 -2.94 -27.80 11.86
C ARG A 265 -1.53 -28.21 11.40
N GLY A 266 -0.69 -27.22 11.12
CA GLY A 266 0.70 -27.41 10.72
C GLY A 266 1.21 -26.30 9.80
N PRO A 267 2.54 -26.09 9.74
CA PRO A 267 3.10 -25.13 8.80
C PRO A 267 3.05 -25.66 7.37
N ILE A 268 2.87 -24.75 6.41
CA ILE A 268 3.05 -25.02 4.99
C ILE A 268 4.36 -24.36 4.60
N LEU A 269 5.42 -25.15 4.62
CA LEU A 269 6.78 -24.65 4.43
C LEU A 269 7.10 -24.46 2.95
N ARG A 270 7.61 -23.27 2.62
CA ARG A 270 8.30 -22.98 1.37
C ARG A 270 9.68 -22.47 1.68
N ALA A 271 10.68 -23.22 1.21
CA ALA A 271 12.08 -23.01 1.55
C ALA A 271 12.36 -22.95 3.07
N GLY A 272 11.66 -23.79 3.85
CA GLY A 272 11.80 -23.84 5.30
C GLY A 272 10.92 -22.85 6.07
N GLU A 273 10.17 -21.98 5.38
CA GLU A 273 9.43 -20.90 6.03
C GLU A 273 7.92 -20.95 5.79
N ASP A 274 7.17 -20.50 6.80
CA ASP A 274 5.74 -20.20 6.73
C ASP A 274 5.55 -18.81 7.34
N PRO A 275 5.30 -17.77 6.52
CA PRO A 275 5.35 -16.39 6.97
C PRO A 275 4.12 -15.97 7.78
N ARG A 276 3.06 -16.79 7.89
CA ARG A 276 1.76 -16.37 8.46
C ARG A 276 1.89 -15.72 9.83
N LEU A 277 2.60 -16.36 10.76
CA LEU A 277 2.71 -15.87 12.15
C LEU A 277 3.57 -14.61 12.25
N ILE A 278 4.69 -14.55 11.52
CA ILE A 278 5.55 -13.36 11.54
C ILE A 278 4.86 -12.18 10.85
N MET A 279 4.01 -12.43 9.85
CA MET A 279 3.15 -11.42 9.24
C MET A 279 2.10 -10.90 10.22
N VAL A 280 1.51 -11.75 11.06
CA VAL A 280 0.61 -11.31 12.15
C VAL A 280 1.35 -10.42 13.14
N VAL A 281 2.59 -10.76 13.52
CA VAL A 281 3.43 -9.89 14.38
C VAL A 281 3.68 -8.54 13.72
N ALA A 282 4.00 -8.51 12.42
CA ALA A 282 4.20 -7.28 11.68
C ALA A 282 2.91 -6.42 11.62
N ILE A 283 1.74 -7.05 11.42
CA ILE A 283 0.44 -6.37 11.47
C ILE A 283 0.22 -5.76 12.85
N VAL A 284 0.42 -6.52 13.93
CA VAL A 284 0.23 -6.01 15.30
C VAL A 284 1.12 -4.80 15.57
N ILE A 285 2.42 -4.89 15.25
CA ILE A 285 3.35 -3.76 15.44
C ILE A 285 2.91 -2.54 14.63
N LEU A 286 2.51 -2.74 13.37
CA LEU A 286 2.05 -1.65 12.52
C LEU A 286 0.76 -1.01 13.07
N VAL A 287 -0.18 -1.83 13.56
CA VAL A 287 -1.41 -1.37 14.19
C VAL A 287 -1.12 -0.51 15.42
N LEU A 288 -0.24 -1.00 16.32
CA LEU A 288 0.21 -0.26 17.49
C LEU A 288 0.95 1.05 17.14
N ALA A 289 1.59 1.11 15.97
CA ALA A 289 2.34 2.27 15.53
C ALA A 289 1.47 3.36 14.87
N THR A 290 0.37 2.98 14.22
CA THR A 290 -0.33 3.86 13.25
C THR A 290 -1.81 4.09 13.54
N PHE A 291 -2.42 3.39 14.50
CA PHE A 291 -3.82 3.57 14.87
C PHE A 291 -3.99 3.95 16.34
N SER A 292 -5.04 4.72 16.63
CA SER A 292 -5.39 5.19 17.97
C SER A 292 -6.50 4.36 18.61
N GLY A 293 -6.75 4.58 19.91
CA GLY A 293 -7.88 3.96 20.60
C GLY A 293 -7.58 2.61 21.27
N LEU A 294 -6.30 2.28 21.46
CA LEU A 294 -5.90 1.14 22.30
C LEU A 294 -6.27 1.44 23.77
N PRO A 295 -7.17 0.65 24.39
CA PRO A 295 -7.56 0.88 25.77
C PRO A 295 -6.36 0.69 26.70
N THR A 296 -6.16 1.63 27.62
CA THR A 296 -5.21 1.44 28.71
C THR A 296 -5.82 0.56 29.78
N MET A 297 -5.01 -0.32 30.38
CA MET A 297 -5.39 -1.09 31.57
C MET A 297 -5.77 -0.09 32.67
N GLY A 298 -7.07 0.12 32.91
CA GLY A 298 -7.58 1.08 33.91
C GLY A 298 -8.47 2.22 33.37
N GLY A 299 -8.80 2.26 32.07
CA GLY A 299 -9.77 3.22 31.52
C GLY A 299 -9.29 4.67 31.42
N GLY A 300 -7.96 4.88 31.38
CA GLY A 300 -7.34 6.20 31.18
C GLY A 300 -7.26 6.63 29.72
N THR A 301 -6.47 7.67 29.44
CA THR A 301 -6.17 8.13 28.07
C THR A 301 -5.66 6.96 27.22
N PRO A 302 -6.11 6.79 25.97
CA PRO A 302 -5.63 5.74 25.08
C PRO A 302 -4.10 5.77 24.95
N PHE A 303 -3.48 4.61 24.77
CA PHE A 303 -2.02 4.56 24.57
C PHE A 303 -1.64 5.31 23.29
N PRO A 304 -0.70 6.28 23.35
CA PRO A 304 -0.31 7.03 22.16
C PRO A 304 0.36 6.09 21.15
N PRO A 305 0.06 6.22 19.84
CA PRO A 305 0.67 5.38 18.81
C PRO A 305 2.20 5.48 18.81
N LEU A 306 2.90 4.38 18.52
CA LEU A 306 4.38 4.34 18.59
C LEU A 306 5.05 5.38 17.67
N LEU A 307 4.42 5.76 16.56
CA LEU A 307 4.98 6.74 15.64
C LEU A 307 5.08 8.15 16.26
N VAL A 308 4.23 8.48 17.24
CA VAL A 308 4.28 9.77 17.97
C VAL A 308 5.60 9.89 18.74
N TRP A 309 6.12 8.80 19.29
CA TRP A 309 7.40 8.83 20.01
C TRP A 309 8.60 8.99 19.06
N LEU A 310 8.43 8.57 17.80
CA LEU A 310 9.47 8.68 16.79
C LEU A 310 9.46 10.05 16.10
N SER A 311 8.32 10.76 16.08
CA SER A 311 8.22 12.07 15.41
C SER A 311 9.13 13.13 16.01
N ASP A 312 9.47 13.00 17.29
CA ASP A 312 10.38 13.92 17.98
C ASP A 312 11.86 13.64 17.68
N ILE A 313 12.17 12.46 17.13
CA ILE A 313 13.55 11.98 16.93
C ILE A 313 13.93 12.01 15.45
N VAL A 314 13.01 11.65 14.56
CA VAL A 314 13.27 11.51 13.12
C VAL A 314 12.93 12.82 12.41
N PRO A 315 13.93 13.52 11.82
CA PRO A 315 13.67 14.79 11.13
C PRO A 315 12.61 14.65 10.04
N GLY A 316 11.61 15.53 10.07
CA GLY A 316 10.53 15.57 9.09
C GLY A 316 9.37 14.59 9.34
N LEU A 317 9.48 13.68 10.32
CA LEU A 317 8.39 12.75 10.61
C LEU A 317 7.17 13.44 11.24
N ASP A 318 7.37 14.58 11.93
CA ASP A 318 6.31 15.48 12.42
C ASP A 318 5.58 16.26 11.30
N ALA A 319 6.06 16.19 10.05
CA ALA A 319 5.34 16.68 8.89
C ALA A 319 4.25 15.69 8.40
N VAL A 320 4.34 14.42 8.82
CA VAL A 320 3.41 13.34 8.42
C VAL A 320 2.06 13.54 9.09
N ARG A 321 1.11 14.07 8.32
CA ARG A 321 -0.22 14.44 8.84
C ARG A 321 -1.14 13.24 9.04
N ALA A 322 -1.04 12.20 8.23
CA ALA A 322 -1.93 11.03 8.29
C ALA A 322 -1.16 9.71 8.44
N PRO A 323 -0.62 9.41 9.65
CA PRO A 323 0.06 8.14 9.94
C PRO A 323 -0.77 6.89 9.65
N SER A 324 -2.10 6.99 9.68
CA SER A 324 -3.02 5.89 9.33
C SER A 324 -2.82 5.39 7.90
N ILE A 325 -2.32 6.22 6.98
CA ILE A 325 -1.99 5.82 5.60
C ILE A 325 -0.83 4.82 5.62
N ALA A 326 0.20 5.03 6.45
CA ALA A 326 1.25 4.03 6.65
C ALA A 326 0.66 2.71 7.22
N GLY A 327 -0.37 2.84 8.07
CA GLY A 327 -1.15 1.74 8.62
C GLY A 327 -1.87 0.90 7.58
N LEU A 328 -2.20 1.44 6.40
CA LEU A 328 -2.81 0.67 5.31
C LEU A 328 -1.91 -0.49 4.84
N MET A 329 -0.61 -0.47 5.13
CA MET A 329 0.28 -1.56 4.80
C MET A 329 -0.07 -2.89 5.49
N ILE A 330 -0.97 -2.92 6.48
CA ILE A 330 -1.52 -4.17 7.04
C ILE A 330 -2.22 -5.04 5.98
N TRP A 331 -2.76 -4.44 4.91
CA TRP A 331 -3.52 -5.14 3.88
C TRP A 331 -2.70 -6.19 3.14
N GLY A 332 -1.42 -5.93 2.91
CA GLY A 332 -0.54 -6.85 2.20
C GLY A 332 -0.33 -8.17 2.97
N PRO A 333 0.17 -8.12 4.22
CA PRO A 333 0.25 -9.28 5.10
C PRO A 333 -1.10 -10.00 5.31
N LEU A 334 -2.21 -9.26 5.47
CA LEU A 334 -3.55 -9.86 5.60
C LEU A 334 -3.94 -10.63 4.34
N ALA A 335 -3.73 -10.06 3.15
CA ALA A 335 -4.03 -10.70 1.87
C ALA A 335 -3.21 -11.97 1.66
N LEU A 336 -1.94 -11.99 2.09
CA LEU A 336 -1.13 -13.21 2.08
C LEU A 336 -1.74 -14.31 2.97
N VAL A 337 -2.15 -13.97 4.20
CA VAL A 337 -2.80 -14.92 5.13
C VAL A 337 -4.15 -15.40 4.57
N ALA A 338 -4.93 -14.51 3.97
CA ALA A 338 -6.17 -14.88 3.28
C ALA A 338 -5.92 -15.81 2.09
N GLY A 339 -4.81 -15.64 1.36
CA GLY A 339 -4.36 -16.59 0.33
C GLY A 339 -4.15 -18.00 0.89
N TYR A 340 -3.56 -18.13 2.08
CA TYR A 340 -3.48 -19.41 2.77
C TYR A 340 -4.86 -19.96 3.14
N GLY A 341 -5.79 -19.11 3.57
CA GLY A 341 -7.18 -19.51 3.81
C GLY A 341 -7.88 -20.03 2.56
N ALA A 342 -7.72 -19.34 1.43
CA ALA A 342 -8.25 -19.76 0.14
C ALA A 342 -7.63 -21.10 -0.29
N ARG A 343 -6.32 -21.28 -0.11
CA ARG A 343 -5.67 -22.59 -0.31
C ARG A 343 -6.31 -23.66 0.56
N ALA A 344 -6.51 -23.42 1.85
CA ALA A 344 -7.04 -24.41 2.78
C ALA A 344 -8.48 -24.83 2.42
N LEU A 345 -9.31 -23.91 1.94
CA LEU A 345 -10.68 -24.21 1.46
C LEU A 345 -10.70 -25.03 0.18
N LEU A 346 -9.82 -24.69 -0.76
CA LEU A 346 -9.77 -25.28 -2.09
C LEU A 346 -8.97 -26.59 -2.14
N ALA A 347 -8.05 -26.79 -1.17
CA ALA A 347 -7.22 -27.97 -1.11
C ALA A 347 -8.03 -29.25 -0.81
N LYS A 348 -7.54 -30.39 -1.36
CA LYS A 348 -8.02 -31.74 -1.06
C LYS A 348 -9.47 -32.03 -1.48
N ARG A 349 -9.93 -31.45 -2.60
CA ARG A 349 -11.22 -31.75 -3.21
C ARG A 349 -11.05 -32.19 -4.66
N GLY A 350 -12.07 -32.84 -5.23
CA GLY A 350 -12.08 -33.14 -6.67
C GLY A 350 -12.06 -31.86 -7.51
N ARG A 351 -11.50 -31.92 -8.72
CA ARG A 351 -11.29 -30.75 -9.61
C ARG A 351 -12.53 -29.88 -9.80
N LEU A 352 -13.72 -30.50 -9.91
CA LEU A 352 -14.98 -29.77 -10.06
C LEU A 352 -15.32 -28.92 -8.82
N VAL A 353 -15.07 -29.44 -7.63
CA VAL A 353 -15.34 -28.72 -6.38
C VAL A 353 -14.33 -27.60 -6.15
N GLU A 354 -13.07 -27.80 -6.57
CA GLU A 354 -12.06 -26.74 -6.58
C GLU A 354 -12.47 -25.59 -7.51
N ILE A 355 -12.90 -25.90 -8.75
CA ILE A 355 -13.36 -24.89 -9.72
C ILE A 355 -14.60 -24.17 -9.19
N ALA A 356 -15.58 -24.90 -8.66
CA ALA A 356 -16.79 -24.31 -8.11
C ALA A 356 -16.48 -23.42 -6.90
N GLY A 357 -15.66 -23.90 -5.96
CA GLY A 357 -15.23 -23.14 -4.79
C GLY A 357 -14.45 -21.88 -5.16
N PHE A 358 -13.53 -21.98 -6.13
CA PHE A 358 -12.81 -20.83 -6.66
C PHE A 358 -13.77 -19.81 -7.28
N SER A 359 -14.70 -20.27 -8.13
CA SER A 359 -15.69 -19.40 -8.79
C SER A 359 -16.57 -18.71 -7.77
N VAL A 360 -17.03 -19.41 -6.73
CA VAL A 360 -17.82 -18.82 -5.64
C VAL A 360 -17.02 -17.77 -4.87
N LEU A 361 -15.73 -18.00 -4.59
CA LEU A 361 -14.89 -17.00 -3.92
C LEU A 361 -14.68 -15.75 -4.80
N VAL A 362 -14.37 -15.93 -6.09
CA VAL A 362 -14.20 -14.82 -7.04
C VAL A 362 -15.48 -14.00 -7.16
N LEU A 363 -16.61 -14.67 -7.40
CA LEU A 363 -17.93 -14.03 -7.50
C LEU A 363 -18.35 -13.40 -6.17
N GLY A 364 -18.05 -14.04 -5.04
CA GLY A 364 -18.31 -13.50 -3.71
C GLY A 364 -17.54 -12.21 -3.46
N ILE A 365 -16.23 -12.20 -3.72
CA ILE A 365 -15.40 -10.99 -3.58
C ILE A 365 -15.94 -9.87 -4.47
N ALA A 366 -16.26 -10.17 -5.73
CA ALA A 366 -16.83 -9.19 -6.65
C ALA A 366 -18.21 -8.70 -6.18
N ALA A 367 -19.09 -9.59 -5.72
CA ALA A 367 -20.43 -9.24 -5.27
C ALA A 367 -20.40 -8.34 -4.03
N PHE A 368 -19.59 -8.69 -3.02
CA PHE A 368 -19.41 -7.85 -1.84
C PHE A 368 -18.85 -6.46 -2.17
N ARG A 369 -18.15 -6.32 -3.30
CA ARG A 369 -17.56 -5.04 -3.70
C ARG A 369 -18.43 -4.18 -4.61
N PHE A 370 -19.13 -4.81 -5.54
CA PHE A 370 -19.81 -4.11 -6.63
C PHE A 370 -21.34 -4.18 -6.55
N VAL A 371 -21.92 -4.99 -5.64
CA VAL A 371 -23.36 -4.96 -5.37
C VAL A 371 -23.61 -3.94 -4.26
N PRO A 372 -24.32 -2.82 -4.52
CA PRO A 372 -24.42 -1.70 -3.56
C PRO A 372 -24.86 -2.14 -2.17
N ALA A 373 -25.94 -2.93 -2.06
CA ALA A 373 -26.45 -3.38 -0.76
C ALA A 373 -25.43 -4.19 0.06
N LEU A 374 -24.61 -5.03 -0.59
CA LEU A 374 -23.57 -5.81 0.10
C LEU A 374 -22.35 -4.95 0.43
N ALA A 375 -22.01 -4.02 -0.46
CA ALA A 375 -20.93 -3.07 -0.27
C ALA A 375 -21.22 -2.14 0.91
N SER A 376 -22.42 -1.53 0.98
CA SER A 376 -22.81 -0.66 2.10
C SER A 376 -22.82 -1.42 3.43
N ALA A 377 -23.37 -2.64 3.44
CA ALA A 377 -23.44 -3.46 4.65
C ALA A 377 -22.06 -3.91 5.16
N SER A 378 -21.06 -3.99 4.28
CA SER A 378 -19.72 -4.43 4.65
C SER A 378 -18.80 -3.25 4.95
N PHE A 379 -18.77 -2.25 4.06
CA PHE A 379 -17.76 -1.19 4.02
C PHE A 379 -18.31 0.20 4.39
N GLY A 380 -19.61 0.30 4.71
CA GLY A 380 -20.28 1.56 4.99
C GLY A 380 -20.93 2.21 3.76
N PRO A 381 -21.87 3.14 3.97
CA PRO A 381 -22.68 3.73 2.91
C PRO A 381 -21.85 4.51 1.88
N ASP A 382 -20.81 5.22 2.33
CA ASP A 382 -19.97 6.08 1.48
C ASP A 382 -19.21 5.28 0.41
N VAL A 383 -18.97 3.99 0.64
CA VAL A 383 -18.27 3.10 -0.31
C VAL A 383 -19.19 2.60 -1.42
N SER A 384 -20.52 2.68 -1.23
CA SER A 384 -21.51 2.21 -2.22
C SER A 384 -21.94 3.27 -3.24
N GLU A 385 -21.58 4.53 -3.01
CA GLU A 385 -21.93 5.68 -3.85
C GLU A 385 -20.80 6.05 -4.81
N VAL A 386 -20.17 5.06 -5.47
CA VAL A 386 -19.19 5.34 -6.52
C VAL A 386 -19.93 5.70 -7.81
N GLU A 387 -20.30 6.97 -7.97
CA GLU A 387 -20.84 7.47 -9.23
C GLU A 387 -19.71 7.66 -10.26
N ALA A 388 -19.83 7.00 -11.41
CA ALA A 388 -18.93 7.24 -12.54
C ALA A 388 -19.09 8.68 -13.04
N TRP A 389 -17.99 9.44 -13.07
CA TRP A 389 -18.00 10.80 -13.60
C TRP A 389 -18.46 10.81 -15.06
N ARG A 390 -19.47 11.63 -15.37
CA ARG A 390 -19.87 11.90 -16.75
C ARG A 390 -18.93 12.93 -17.35
N ALA A 391 -18.03 12.47 -18.22
CA ALA A 391 -17.00 13.30 -18.82
C ALA A 391 -17.49 14.41 -19.76
N ARG A 392 -18.79 14.42 -20.07
CA ARG A 392 -19.39 15.44 -20.92
C ARG A 392 -20.06 16.49 -20.04
N PRO A 393 -19.69 17.77 -20.16
CA PRO A 393 -20.54 18.84 -19.65
C PRO A 393 -21.94 18.67 -20.25
N ALA A 394 -22.97 18.80 -19.40
CA ALA A 394 -24.33 19.01 -19.89
C ALA A 394 -24.46 20.40 -20.52
#